data_AF-A0A2H1VR03-F1
#
_entry.id   AF-A0A2H1VR03-F1
#
_cell.length_a   1.000
_cell.length_b   1.000
_cell.length_c   1.000
_cell.angle_alpha   90.00
_cell.angle_beta   90.00
_cell.angle_gamma   90.00
#
_symmetry.space_group_name_H-M   'P 1'
#
loop_
_entity.id
_entity.type
_entity.pdbx_description
1 polymer ?
#
loop_
_entity_poly.entity_id
_entity_poly.type
_entity_poly.pdbx_seq_one_letter_code
_entity_poly.pdbx_strand_id
1 'polypeptide(L)'
;MKCPLSPFRQIKQTREEWWWCGRAAGAARVLELLERGPALRRLARHHHHYSHAHAHGGELMDEKATRLTASIKAITAEVKADPSWEGASATLLESVELTVERAAFARLYLHVLFPNGDGDIARDQVLSEHIRRVSSVTSARSVGIGAAHRWAAPYPRAQRHLRHLPVYRTPRDKAACHSEKMNSD
;
A
#
# COMPACT_ATOMS: atom_id res chain seq x y z
N MET A 1 -2.66 -1.68 42.64
CA MET A 1 -3.54 -2.85 42.48
C MET A 1 -4.24 -2.73 41.13
N LYS A 2 -3.90 -3.57 40.14
CA LYS A 2 -4.61 -3.60 38.85
C LYS A 2 -5.91 -4.38 39.05
N CYS A 3 -7.06 -3.74 38.86
CA CYS A 3 -8.36 -4.44 38.88
C CYS A 3 -8.35 -5.53 37.80
N PRO A 4 -8.77 -6.77 38.10
CA PRO A 4 -8.92 -7.80 37.07
C PRO A 4 -9.97 -7.33 36.06
N LEU A 5 -9.58 -7.30 34.78
CA LEU A 5 -10.46 -6.97 33.66
C LEU A 5 -11.66 -7.95 33.65
N SER A 6 -12.85 -7.45 33.31
CA SER A 6 -14.05 -8.30 33.27
C SER A 6 -13.87 -9.48 32.30
N PRO A 7 -14.54 -10.63 32.53
CA PRO A 7 -14.38 -11.84 31.70
C PRO A 7 -14.61 -11.58 30.20
N PHE A 8 -15.54 -10.67 29.88
CA PHE A 8 -15.82 -10.25 28.51
C PHE A 8 -14.67 -9.46 27.85
N ARG A 9 -13.92 -8.67 28.62
CA ARG A 9 -12.72 -7.98 28.11
C ARG A 9 -11.57 -8.94 27.88
N GLN A 10 -11.40 -9.93 28.76
CA GLN A 10 -10.36 -10.96 28.61
C GLN A 10 -10.60 -11.81 27.35
N ILE A 11 -11.83 -12.24 27.10
CA ILE A 11 -12.18 -13.02 25.89
C ILE A 11 -11.94 -12.20 24.61
N LYS A 12 -12.33 -10.92 24.59
CA LYS A 12 -12.05 -10.04 23.43
C LYS A 12 -10.55 -9.89 23.19
N GLN A 13 -9.79 -9.61 24.25
CA GLN A 13 -8.35 -9.43 24.16
C GLN A 13 -7.65 -10.71 23.68
N THR A 14 -8.01 -11.88 24.21
CA THR A 14 -7.45 -13.15 23.73
C THR A 14 -7.81 -13.38 22.27
N ARG A 15 -9.04 -13.12 21.83
CA ARG A 15 -9.39 -13.25 20.41
C ARG A 15 -8.56 -12.31 19.53
N GLU A 16 -8.36 -11.06 19.94
CA GLU A 16 -7.52 -10.10 19.22
C GLU A 16 -6.05 -10.56 19.14
N GLU A 17 -5.49 -11.07 20.23
CA GLU A 17 -4.13 -11.61 20.28
C GLU A 17 -3.99 -12.84 19.37
N TRP A 18 -4.95 -13.76 19.38
CA TRP A 18 -4.96 -14.91 18.47
C TRP A 18 -5.10 -14.51 17.01
N TRP A 19 -5.89 -13.48 16.72
CA TRP A 19 -6.00 -12.90 15.37
C TRP A 19 -4.67 -12.28 14.91
N TRP A 20 -3.96 -11.59 15.79
CA TRP A 20 -2.63 -11.05 15.49
C TRP A 20 -1.61 -12.16 15.25
N CYS A 21 -1.55 -13.16 16.13
CA CYS A 21 -0.66 -14.31 15.97
C CYS A 21 -0.95 -15.08 14.69
N GLY A 22 -2.23 -15.32 14.36
CA GLY A 22 -2.63 -16.00 13.12
C GLY A 22 -2.21 -15.23 11.86
N ARG A 23 -2.41 -13.90 11.84
CA ARG A 23 -1.94 -13.06 10.74
C ARG A 23 -0.42 -13.01 10.64
N ALA A 24 0.28 -12.93 11.77
CA ALA A 24 1.74 -12.90 11.81
C ALA A 24 2.34 -14.23 11.33
N ALA A 25 1.80 -15.37 11.78
CA ALA A 25 2.19 -16.70 11.33
C ALA A 25 1.89 -16.90 9.83
N GLY A 26 0.70 -16.48 9.39
CA GLY A 26 0.34 -16.50 7.98
C GLY A 26 1.30 -15.66 7.12
N ALA A 27 1.61 -14.43 7.55
CA ALA A 27 2.55 -13.57 6.86
C ALA A 27 3.97 -14.15 6.83
N ALA A 28 4.46 -14.70 7.94
CA ALA A 28 5.76 -15.36 8.01
C ALA A 28 5.83 -16.56 7.05
N ARG A 29 4.76 -17.37 6.99
CA ARG A 29 4.66 -18.50 6.04
C ARG A 29 4.65 -18.02 4.60
N VAL A 30 3.89 -16.97 4.28
CA VAL A 30 3.89 -16.37 2.94
C VAL A 30 5.29 -15.91 2.57
N LEU A 31 6.00 -15.20 3.47
CA LEU A 31 7.37 -14.77 3.22
C LEU A 31 8.33 -15.96 3.02
N GLU A 32 8.21 -17.02 3.82
CA GLU A 32 8.98 -18.25 3.65
C GLU A 32 8.74 -18.90 2.28
N LEU A 33 7.48 -19.00 1.84
CA LEU A 33 7.12 -19.52 0.52
C LEU A 33 7.65 -18.64 -0.61
N LEU A 34 7.62 -17.32 -0.44
CA LEU A 34 8.16 -16.36 -1.41
C LEU A 34 9.70 -16.37 -1.45
N GLU A 35 10.36 -16.66 -0.33
CA GLU A 35 11.81 -16.79 -0.21
C GLU A 35 12.32 -18.14 -0.70
N ARG A 36 11.57 -19.23 -0.51
CA ARG A 36 11.89 -20.53 -1.11
C ARG A 36 11.56 -20.55 -2.60
N GLY A 37 10.45 -19.93 -2.98
CA GLY A 37 9.96 -19.85 -4.34
C GLY A 37 10.81 -18.98 -5.28
N PRO A 38 11.01 -19.38 -6.54
CA PRO A 38 11.70 -18.55 -7.53
C PRO A 38 10.86 -17.36 -7.99
N ALA A 39 9.56 -17.30 -7.70
CA ALA A 39 8.63 -16.35 -8.32
C ALA A 39 8.94 -14.87 -7.98
N LEU A 40 9.11 -14.53 -6.69
CA LEU A 40 9.44 -13.16 -6.28
C LEU A 40 10.88 -12.77 -6.66
N ARG A 41 11.80 -13.75 -6.74
CA ARG A 41 13.17 -13.54 -7.24
C ARG A 41 13.21 -13.28 -8.74
N ARG A 42 12.41 -14.01 -9.54
CA ARG A 42 12.25 -13.77 -10.99
C ARG A 42 11.68 -12.39 -11.23
N LEU A 43 10.66 -12.00 -10.48
CA LEU A 43 10.07 -10.65 -10.54
C LEU A 43 11.16 -9.59 -10.33
N ALA A 44 12.00 -9.73 -9.30
CA ALA A 44 13.10 -8.79 -9.06
C ALA A 44 14.18 -8.81 -10.16
N ARG A 45 14.60 -9.99 -10.65
CA ARG A 45 15.64 -10.12 -11.68
C ARG A 45 15.21 -9.57 -13.04
N HIS A 46 13.99 -9.86 -13.48
CA HIS A 46 13.47 -9.34 -14.75
C HIS A 46 13.38 -7.81 -14.75
N HIS A 47 13.07 -7.20 -13.60
CA HIS A 47 13.03 -5.74 -13.47
C HIS A 47 14.42 -5.09 -13.35
N HIS A 48 15.39 -5.70 -12.65
CA HIS A 48 16.76 -5.16 -12.61
C HIS A 48 17.48 -5.23 -13.95
N HIS A 49 17.30 -6.28 -14.76
CA HIS A 49 17.87 -6.33 -16.11
C HIS A 49 17.24 -5.29 -17.06
N TYR A 50 15.98 -4.94 -16.85
CA TYR A 50 15.31 -3.84 -17.57
C TYR A 50 15.91 -2.46 -17.24
N SER A 51 16.51 -2.29 -16.04
CA SER A 51 17.13 -1.05 -15.58
C SER A 51 18.33 -0.61 -16.43
N HIS A 52 19.04 -1.55 -17.07
CA HIS A 52 20.20 -1.23 -17.93
C HIS A 52 19.84 -1.09 -19.41
N ALA A 53 18.63 -1.51 -19.83
CA ALA A 53 18.19 -1.45 -21.22
C ALA A 53 17.38 -0.18 -21.55
N HIS A 54 17.24 0.73 -20.58
CA HIS A 54 16.34 1.89 -20.65
C HIS A 54 16.83 3.08 -21.50
N ALA A 55 17.58 2.80 -22.57
CA ALA A 55 17.81 3.77 -23.63
C ALA A 55 16.79 3.66 -24.79
N HIS A 56 16.15 2.51 -25.08
CA HIS A 56 15.42 2.37 -26.36
C HIS A 56 14.18 1.43 -26.43
N GLY A 57 13.54 1.04 -25.32
CA GLY A 57 12.35 0.17 -25.37
C GLY A 57 11.04 0.89 -25.13
N GLY A 58 10.28 1.21 -26.20
CA GLY A 58 8.97 1.87 -26.18
C GLY A 58 7.81 1.03 -25.63
N GLU A 59 8.00 0.38 -24.48
CA GLU A 59 6.93 -0.33 -23.79
C GLU A 59 6.10 0.64 -22.97
N LEU A 60 4.79 0.67 -23.22
CA LEU A 60 3.89 1.62 -22.56
C LEU A 60 3.76 1.27 -21.08
N MET A 61 3.62 2.30 -20.24
CA MET A 61 3.52 2.12 -18.80
C MET A 61 2.38 1.21 -18.35
N ASP A 62 1.27 1.27 -19.08
CA ASP A 62 0.10 0.45 -18.83
C ASP A 62 0.39 -1.04 -19.05
N GLU A 63 1.27 -1.37 -20.00
CA GLU A 63 1.70 -2.75 -20.26
C GLU A 63 2.55 -3.27 -19.09
N LYS A 64 3.46 -2.45 -18.56
CA LYS A 64 4.27 -2.80 -17.38
C LYS A 64 3.40 -3.01 -16.15
N ALA A 65 2.44 -2.12 -15.91
CA ALA A 65 1.48 -2.24 -14.81
C ALA A 65 0.61 -3.50 -14.93
N THR A 66 0.17 -3.81 -16.15
CA THR A 66 -0.62 -5.02 -16.46
C THR A 66 0.17 -6.29 -16.17
N ARG A 67 1.43 -6.38 -16.64
CA ARG A 67 2.29 -7.54 -16.36
C ARG A 67 2.61 -7.71 -14.89
N LEU A 68 2.89 -6.61 -14.18
CA LEU A 68 3.12 -6.67 -12.74
C LEU A 68 1.89 -7.21 -12.01
N THR A 69 0.70 -6.70 -12.35
CA THR A 69 -0.56 -7.16 -11.78
C THR A 69 -0.80 -8.63 -12.04
N ALA A 70 -0.57 -9.09 -13.28
CA ALA A 70 -0.69 -10.51 -13.65
C ALA A 70 0.32 -11.38 -12.87
N SER A 71 1.55 -10.90 -12.71
CA SER A 71 2.60 -11.61 -11.97
C SER A 71 2.27 -11.73 -10.48
N ILE A 72 1.78 -10.66 -9.85
CA ILE A 72 1.33 -10.69 -8.45
C ILE A 72 0.16 -11.68 -8.30
N LYS A 73 -0.82 -11.66 -9.21
CA LYS A 73 -1.94 -12.62 -9.20
C LYS A 73 -1.46 -14.07 -9.33
N ALA A 74 -0.51 -14.34 -10.23
CA ALA A 74 0.06 -15.67 -10.41
C ALA A 74 0.80 -16.15 -9.15
N ILE A 75 1.61 -15.29 -8.54
CA ILE A 75 2.30 -15.59 -7.26
C ILE A 75 1.27 -15.88 -6.16
N THR A 76 0.23 -15.05 -6.06
CA THR A 76 -0.83 -15.24 -5.06
C THR A 76 -1.57 -16.56 -5.27
N ALA A 77 -1.84 -16.95 -6.52
CA ALA A 77 -2.45 -18.23 -6.83
C ALA A 77 -1.53 -19.41 -6.45
N GLU A 78 -0.23 -19.32 -6.74
CA GLU A 78 0.77 -20.32 -6.35
C GLU A 78 0.84 -20.48 -4.82
N VAL A 79 0.88 -19.36 -4.08
CA VAL A 79 0.88 -19.38 -2.61
C VAL A 79 -0.40 -20.01 -2.06
N LYS A 80 -1.57 -19.67 -2.62
CA LYS A 80 -2.86 -20.21 -2.18
C LYS A 80 -3.09 -21.68 -2.53
N ALA A 81 -2.37 -22.21 -3.52
CA ALA A 81 -2.43 -23.62 -3.87
C ALA A 81 -1.63 -24.52 -2.92
N ASP A 82 -0.83 -23.95 -2.00
CA ASP A 82 -0.09 -24.71 -1.00
C ASP A 82 -1.06 -25.44 -0.04
N PRO A 83 -0.94 -26.77 0.14
CA PRO A 83 -1.80 -27.54 1.05
C PRO A 83 -1.81 -27.03 2.49
N SER A 84 -0.80 -26.27 2.91
CA SER A 84 -0.73 -25.62 4.23
C SER A 84 -1.90 -24.67 4.50
N TRP A 85 -2.65 -24.24 3.47
CA TRP A 85 -3.81 -23.36 3.59
C TRP A 85 -5.15 -24.10 3.57
N GLU A 86 -5.15 -25.43 3.58
CA GLU A 86 -6.38 -26.22 3.64
C GLU A 86 -7.19 -25.85 4.90
N GLY A 87 -8.46 -25.47 4.72
CA GLY A 87 -9.33 -25.00 5.82
C GLY A 87 -9.08 -23.55 6.27
N ALA A 88 -8.21 -22.78 5.60
CA ALA A 88 -8.00 -21.36 5.89
C ALA A 88 -9.30 -20.55 5.73
N SER A 89 -9.57 -19.64 6.67
CA SER A 89 -10.70 -18.73 6.57
C SER A 89 -10.52 -17.74 5.42
N ALA A 90 -11.63 -17.22 4.88
CA ALA A 90 -11.60 -16.18 3.86
C ALA A 90 -10.77 -14.95 4.29
N THR A 91 -10.84 -14.58 5.57
CA THR A 91 -10.08 -13.48 6.16
C THR A 91 -8.58 -13.75 6.23
N LEU A 92 -8.18 -15.00 6.47
CA LEU A 92 -6.77 -15.40 6.43
C LEU A 92 -6.26 -15.38 4.98
N LEU A 93 -7.05 -15.89 4.03
CA LEU A 93 -6.71 -15.86 2.61
C LEU A 93 -6.59 -14.43 2.07
N GLU A 94 -7.45 -13.50 2.51
CA GLU A 94 -7.31 -12.08 2.18
C GLU A 94 -6.01 -11.49 2.73
N SER A 95 -5.64 -11.85 3.96
CA SER A 95 -4.37 -11.41 4.55
C SER A 95 -3.14 -11.97 3.81
N VAL A 96 -3.26 -13.15 3.22
CA VAL A 96 -2.25 -13.74 2.33
C VAL A 96 -2.08 -12.89 1.06
N GLU A 97 -3.19 -12.54 0.40
CA GLU A 97 -3.14 -11.68 -0.80
C GLU A 97 -2.46 -10.34 -0.50
N LEU A 98 -2.86 -9.69 0.59
CA LEU A 98 -2.27 -8.42 1.03
C LEU A 98 -0.77 -8.56 1.33
N THR A 99 -0.36 -9.68 1.92
CA THR A 99 1.06 -9.92 2.23
C THR A 99 1.88 -10.12 0.96
N VAL A 100 1.36 -10.86 -0.02
CA VAL A 100 2.02 -11.04 -1.32
C VAL A 100 2.15 -9.70 -2.05
N GLU A 101 1.09 -8.89 -2.09
CA GLU A 101 1.12 -7.54 -2.67
C GLU A 101 2.18 -6.66 -1.99
N ARG A 102 2.17 -6.60 -0.65
CA ARG A 102 3.17 -5.85 0.12
C ARG A 102 4.60 -6.30 -0.15
N ALA A 103 4.85 -7.61 -0.22
CA ALA A 103 6.18 -8.14 -0.52
C ALA A 103 6.64 -7.79 -1.95
N ALA A 104 5.74 -7.86 -2.94
CA ALA A 104 6.04 -7.50 -4.32
C ALA A 104 6.35 -5.99 -4.45
N PHE A 105 5.47 -5.13 -3.94
CA PHE A 105 5.66 -3.69 -4.00
C PHE A 105 6.82 -3.20 -3.14
N ALA A 106 7.13 -3.85 -2.01
CA ALA A 106 8.31 -3.49 -1.22
C ALA A 106 9.62 -3.68 -2.00
N ARG A 107 9.70 -4.71 -2.86
CA ARG A 107 10.87 -4.98 -3.71
C ARG A 107 10.92 -4.13 -4.97
N LEU A 108 9.77 -3.74 -5.52
CA LEU A 108 9.68 -3.00 -6.78
C LEU A 108 9.36 -1.51 -6.61
N TYR A 109 9.28 -1.04 -5.36
CA TYR A 109 8.65 0.24 -5.01
C TYR A 109 9.06 1.41 -5.90
N LEU A 110 10.37 1.65 -6.04
CA LEU A 110 10.88 2.78 -6.82
C LEU A 110 10.58 2.65 -8.31
N HIS A 111 10.63 1.44 -8.87
CA HIS A 111 10.36 1.19 -10.28
C HIS A 111 8.87 1.36 -10.62
N VAL A 112 7.99 1.07 -9.68
CA VAL A 112 6.54 1.24 -9.88
C VAL A 112 6.10 2.66 -9.56
N LEU A 113 6.75 3.33 -8.61
CA LEU A 113 6.42 4.69 -8.22
C LEU A 113 6.98 5.74 -9.19
N PHE A 114 8.20 5.54 -9.69
CA PHE A 114 8.87 6.41 -10.66
C PHE A 114 9.26 5.63 -11.91
N PRO A 115 8.27 5.17 -12.68
CA PRO A 115 8.54 4.32 -13.82
C PRO A 115 9.29 4.99 -14.98
N ASN A 116 9.20 6.31 -15.13
CA ASN A 116 10.03 7.10 -16.04
C ASN A 116 11.27 7.67 -15.32
N GLY A 117 11.58 7.16 -14.12
CA GLY A 117 12.73 7.56 -13.31
C GLY A 117 12.72 9.05 -12.98
N ASP A 118 13.83 9.72 -13.31
CA ASP A 118 14.07 11.13 -13.01
C ASP A 118 13.00 12.05 -13.61
N GLY A 119 12.37 11.66 -14.71
CA GLY A 119 11.27 12.42 -15.30
C GLY A 119 10.06 12.53 -14.37
N ASP A 120 9.76 11.49 -13.60
CA ASP A 120 8.67 11.52 -12.62
C ASP A 120 9.07 12.30 -11.37
N ILE A 121 10.30 12.11 -10.89
CA ILE A 121 10.88 12.84 -9.76
C ILE A 121 10.90 14.35 -10.02
N ALA A 122 11.33 14.76 -11.21
CA ALA A 122 11.35 16.17 -11.61
C ALA A 122 9.94 16.76 -11.69
N ARG A 123 8.96 16.01 -12.22
CA ARG A 123 7.55 16.46 -12.23
C ARG A 123 7.00 16.63 -10.82
N ASP A 124 7.30 15.72 -9.91
CA ASP A 124 6.88 15.82 -8.51
C ASP A 124 7.51 17.03 -7.80
N GLN A 125 8.77 17.34 -8.06
CA GLN A 125 9.44 18.53 -7.54
C GLN A 125 8.79 19.82 -8.05
N VAL A 126 8.53 19.91 -9.36
CA VAL A 126 7.87 21.07 -9.98
C VAL A 126 6.46 21.25 -9.39
N LEU A 127 5.69 20.16 -9.27
CA LEU A 127 4.36 20.19 -8.68
C LEU A 127 4.40 20.62 -7.21
N SER A 128 5.32 20.07 -6.42
CA SER A 128 5.48 20.41 -5.00
C SER A 128 5.78 21.89 -4.79
N GLU A 129 6.73 22.43 -5.57
CA GLU A 129 7.09 23.85 -5.51
C GLU A 129 5.94 24.75 -5.98
N HIS A 130 5.21 24.34 -7.02
CA HIS A 130 4.03 25.07 -7.49
C HIS A 130 2.93 25.12 -6.41
N ILE A 131 2.59 23.98 -5.81
CA ILE A 131 1.61 23.90 -4.70
C ILE A 131 2.06 24.79 -3.54
N ARG A 132 3.36 24.76 -3.19
CA ARG A 132 3.92 25.61 -2.12
C ARG A 132 3.68 27.10 -2.41
N ARG A 133 4.03 27.57 -3.61
CA ARG A 133 3.84 28.97 -4.02
C ARG A 133 2.37 29.36 -4.02
N VAL A 134 1.51 28.57 -4.67
CA VAL A 134 0.07 28.84 -4.74
C VAL A 134 -0.55 28.83 -3.34
N SER A 135 -0.17 27.90 -2.47
CA SER A 135 -0.71 27.83 -1.10
C SER A 135 -0.42 29.07 -0.27
N SER A 136 0.69 29.77 -0.51
CA SER A 136 1.07 30.99 0.22
C SER A 136 0.18 32.20 -0.09
N VAL A 137 -0.46 32.20 -1.26
CA VAL A 137 -1.34 33.29 -1.74
C VAL A 137 -2.81 32.89 -1.81
N THR A 138 -3.13 31.64 -1.46
CA THR A 138 -4.48 31.09 -1.58
C THR A 138 -5.24 31.16 -0.26
N SER A 139 -6.53 31.48 -0.33
CA SER A 139 -7.46 31.40 0.81
C SER A 139 -8.67 30.55 0.45
N ALA A 140 -9.40 30.05 1.45
CA ALA A 140 -10.63 29.30 1.21
C ALA A 140 -11.65 30.08 0.35
N ARG A 141 -11.67 31.42 0.51
CA ARG A 141 -12.50 32.30 -0.31
C ARG A 141 -12.05 32.33 -1.77
N SER A 142 -10.75 32.43 -2.05
CA SER A 142 -10.24 32.58 -3.42
C SER A 142 -10.42 31.33 -4.27
N VAL A 143 -10.58 30.15 -3.63
CA VAL A 143 -10.90 28.88 -4.31
C VAL A 143 -12.40 28.56 -4.32
N GLY A 144 -13.26 29.52 -3.95
CA GLY A 144 -14.72 29.36 -4.05
C GLY A 144 -15.38 28.55 -2.94
N ILE A 145 -14.71 28.28 -1.81
CA ILE A 145 -15.35 27.57 -0.70
C ILE A 145 -16.46 28.46 -0.11
N GLY A 146 -17.68 27.91 -0.08
CA GLY A 146 -18.88 28.56 0.45
C GLY A 146 -18.71 28.96 1.93
N ALA A 147 -19.28 30.10 2.32
CA ALA A 147 -19.09 30.68 3.66
C ALA A 147 -19.40 29.69 4.80
N ALA A 148 -20.42 28.85 4.61
CA ALA A 148 -20.83 27.81 5.56
C ALA A 148 -19.76 26.74 5.85
N HIS A 149 -18.75 26.59 4.98
CA HIS A 149 -17.71 25.55 5.12
C HIS A 149 -16.31 26.12 5.37
N ARG A 150 -16.13 27.45 5.34
CA ARG A 150 -14.81 28.10 5.50
C ARG A 150 -14.22 27.88 6.89
N TRP A 151 -15.05 27.66 7.91
CA TRP A 151 -14.61 27.40 9.28
C TRP A 151 -13.77 26.12 9.40
N ALA A 152 -13.96 25.16 8.50
CA ALA A 152 -13.22 23.91 8.49
C ALA A 152 -11.90 24.01 7.71
N ALA A 153 -11.73 25.04 6.87
CA ALA A 153 -10.49 25.28 6.15
C ALA A 153 -9.37 25.66 7.15
N PRO A 154 -8.13 25.16 6.95
CA PRO A 154 -7.61 24.49 5.77
C PRO A 154 -7.70 22.94 5.83
N TYR A 155 -8.65 22.40 6.59
CA TYR A 155 -8.91 20.96 6.74
C TYR A 155 -7.72 20.19 7.32
N PRO A 156 -7.26 20.51 8.54
CA PRO A 156 -6.01 19.98 9.12
C PRO A 156 -5.97 18.45 9.20
N ARG A 157 -7.12 17.80 9.44
CA ARG A 157 -7.21 16.32 9.45
C ARG A 157 -6.93 15.73 8.06
N ALA A 158 -7.54 16.28 7.02
CA ALA A 158 -7.31 15.85 5.65
C ALA A 158 -5.85 16.08 5.24
N GLN A 159 -5.27 17.23 5.60
CA GLN A 159 -3.85 17.52 5.35
C GLN A 159 -2.93 16.51 6.04
N ARG A 160 -3.21 16.14 7.29
CA ARG A 160 -2.42 15.14 8.02
C ARG A 160 -2.45 13.79 7.30
N HIS A 161 -3.60 13.35 6.81
CA HIS A 161 -3.70 12.09 6.06
C HIS A 161 -2.90 12.14 4.75
N LEU A 162 -3.00 13.24 3.99
CA LEU A 162 -2.22 13.41 2.76
C LEU A 162 -0.71 13.38 3.04
N ARG A 163 -0.24 13.97 4.15
CA ARG A 163 1.17 13.90 4.56
C ARG A 163 1.64 12.50 4.94
N HIS A 164 0.74 11.62 5.39
CA HIS A 164 1.06 10.23 5.72
C HIS A 164 0.99 9.28 4.52
N LEU A 165 0.38 9.69 3.40
CA LEU A 165 0.21 8.85 2.22
C LEU A 165 1.52 8.20 1.71
N PRO A 166 2.69 8.88 1.70
CA PRO A 166 3.95 8.29 1.23
C PRO A 166 4.47 7.12 2.08
N VAL A 167 3.99 6.98 3.33
CA VAL A 167 4.38 5.87 4.22
C VAL A 167 3.90 4.53 3.67
N TYR A 168 2.79 4.53 2.94
CA TYR A 168 2.20 3.33 2.38
C TYR A 168 2.86 2.98 1.04
N ARG A 169 3.35 1.73 0.93
CA ARG A 169 4.05 1.26 -0.27
C ARG A 169 3.17 0.55 -1.29
N THR A 170 2.00 0.06 -0.88
CA THR A 170 1.07 -0.63 -1.78
C THR A 170 -0.07 0.30 -2.23
N PRO A 171 -0.64 0.09 -3.43
CA PRO A 171 -1.85 0.78 -3.86
C PRO A 171 -3.02 0.56 -2.88
N ARG A 172 -3.19 -0.66 -2.39
CA ARG A 172 -4.28 -1.01 -1.46
C ARG A 172 -4.17 -0.25 -0.12
N ASP A 173 -2.98 -0.17 0.46
CA ASP A 173 -2.77 0.56 1.72
C ASP A 173 -2.96 2.07 1.54
N LYS A 174 -2.53 2.63 0.39
CA LYS A 174 -2.76 4.03 0.03
C LYS A 174 -4.26 4.33 -0.09
N ALA A 175 -5.02 3.47 -0.79
CA ALA A 175 -6.46 3.64 -0.96
C ALA A 175 -7.22 3.49 0.37
N ALA A 176 -6.86 2.51 1.20
CA ALA A 176 -7.46 2.29 2.52
C ALA A 176 -7.29 3.48 3.47
N CYS A 177 -6.12 4.14 3.43
CA CYS A 177 -5.88 5.38 4.20
C CYS A 177 -6.92 6.47 3.89
N HIS A 178 -7.42 6.53 2.65
CA HIS A 178 -8.44 7.50 2.25
C HIS A 178 -9.86 7.05 2.60
N SER A 179 -10.21 5.79 2.38
CA SER A 179 -11.58 5.29 2.59
C SER A 179 -11.95 5.08 4.06
N GLU A 180 -11.06 4.51 4.86
CA GLU A 180 -11.36 4.08 6.24
C GLU A 180 -11.44 5.28 7.20
N LYS A 181 -10.74 6.38 6.89
CA LYS A 181 -10.64 7.56 7.76
C LYS A 181 -11.62 8.69 7.41
N MET A 182 -12.34 8.56 6.28
CA MET A 182 -13.44 9.46 5.89
C MET A 182 -14.79 9.03 6.49
N ASN A 183 -14.96 7.73 6.81
CA ASN A 183 -16.18 7.16 7.43
C ASN A 183 -16.13 7.11 8.98
N SER A 184 -15.09 7.68 9.60
CA SER A 184 -15.00 7.82 11.06
C SER A 184 -15.45 9.21 11.55
N ASP A 185 -16.27 9.89 10.74
CA ASP A 185 -16.98 11.14 11.01
C ASP A 185 -18.48 10.92 10.74
#